data_AF-A0A7L3K5T4-F1
#
_entry.id   AF-A0A7L3K5T4-F1
#
_cell.length_a   1.000
_cell.length_b   1.000
_cell.length_c   1.000
_cell.angle_alpha   90.00
_cell.angle_beta   90.00
_cell.angle_gamma   90.00
#
_symmetry.space_group_name_H-M   'P 1'
#
loop_
_entity.id
_entity.type
_entity.pdbx_description
1 polymer ?
#
loop_
_entity_poly.entity_id
_entity_poly.type
_entity_poly.pdbx_seq_one_letter_code
_entity_poly.pdbx_strand_id
1 'polypeptide(L)'
;LTDLPGELLELILCCDVLGAADIGRVSCTCRRLREACQPRGKVWPSLLKYYSHSDSVSWLEEYKARHNAGLEAQRIVASFSKRFFSEHV
;
A
#
# COMPACT_ATOMS: atom_id res chain seq x y z
N LEU A 1 -13.33 11.56 13.94
CA LEU A 1 -13.01 10.60 12.86
C LEU A 1 -13.86 9.34 12.98
N THR A 2 -13.89 8.72 14.16
CA THR A 2 -14.74 7.54 14.38
C THR A 2 -16.22 7.84 14.27
N ASP A 3 -16.74 9.04 14.47
CA ASP A 3 -18.20 9.27 14.37
C ASP A 3 -18.69 9.59 12.95
N LEU A 4 -17.78 9.64 11.97
CA LEU A 4 -18.12 9.96 10.59
C LEU A 4 -18.83 8.78 9.89
N PRO A 5 -19.80 9.07 9.00
CA PRO A 5 -20.33 8.09 8.05
C PRO A 5 -19.21 7.33 7.31
N GLY A 6 -19.45 6.05 7.00
CA GLY A 6 -18.44 5.18 6.39
C GLY A 6 -17.92 5.72 5.05
N GLU A 7 -18.81 6.32 4.26
CA GLU A 7 -18.51 6.87 2.93
C GLU A 7 -17.58 8.09 3.01
N LEU A 8 -17.77 8.95 4.03
CA LEU A 8 -16.88 10.10 4.26
C LEU A 8 -15.53 9.64 4.78
N LEU A 9 -15.50 8.59 5.60
CA LEU A 9 -14.27 8.01 6.11
C LEU A 9 -13.47 7.35 4.97
N GLU A 10 -14.12 6.62 4.07
CA GLU A 10 -13.51 6.05 2.86
C GLU A 10 -12.97 7.15 1.94
N LEU A 11 -13.70 8.23 1.73
CA LEU A 11 -13.25 9.37 0.91
C LEU A 11 -11.97 10.01 1.47
N ILE A 12 -11.90 10.20 2.78
CA ILE A 12 -10.69 10.71 3.46
C ILE A 12 -9.53 9.73 3.30
N LEU A 13 -9.77 8.43 3.44
CA LEU A 13 -8.76 7.37 3.27
C LEU A 13 -8.29 7.20 1.82
N CYS A 14 -9.07 7.68 0.84
CA CYS A 14 -8.70 7.70 -0.57
C CYS A 14 -7.97 9.00 -0.99
N CYS A 15 -7.71 9.94 -0.08
CA CYS A 15 -6.98 11.16 -0.42
C CYS A 15 -5.52 10.85 -0.82
N ASP A 16 -5.08 11.39 -1.95
CA ASP A 16 -3.72 11.18 -2.51
C ASP A 16 -2.58 11.65 -1.60
N VAL A 17 -2.90 12.44 -0.58
CA VAL A 17 -1.93 12.91 0.43
C VAL A 17 -1.56 11.79 1.42
N LEU A 18 -2.41 10.78 1.60
CA LEU A 18 -2.17 9.67 2.51
C LEU A 18 -1.41 8.55 1.80
N GLY A 19 -0.19 8.29 2.26
CA GLY A 19 0.62 7.17 1.77
C GLY A 19 0.23 5.85 2.43
N ALA A 20 0.73 4.73 1.89
CA ALA A 20 0.47 3.40 2.45
C ALA A 20 0.89 3.25 3.92
N ALA A 21 1.94 3.95 4.35
CA ALA A 21 2.36 3.98 5.75
C ALA A 21 1.33 4.66 6.66
N ASP A 22 0.67 5.72 6.17
CA ASP A 22 -0.36 6.44 6.91
C ASP A 22 -1.63 5.57 7.03
N ILE A 23 -2.03 4.91 5.95
CA ILE A 23 -3.15 3.95 5.97
C ILE A 23 -2.87 2.81 6.96
N GLY A 24 -1.64 2.28 6.98
CA GLY A 24 -1.21 1.28 7.97
C GLY A 24 -1.37 1.78 9.41
N ARG A 25 -0.90 2.98 9.73
CA ARG A 25 -1.03 3.59 11.07
C ARG A 25 -2.48 3.83 11.45
N VAL A 26 -3.30 4.35 10.53
CA VAL A 26 -4.74 4.58 10.76
C VAL A 26 -5.47 3.27 11.03
N SER A 27 -5.16 2.20 10.28
CA SER A 27 -5.75 0.88 10.48
C SER A 27 -5.43 0.26 11.85
N CYS A 28 -4.30 0.64 12.47
CA CYS A 28 -3.90 0.14 13.79
C CYS A 28 -4.52 0.94 14.96
N THR A 29 -5.19 2.06 14.69
CA THR A 29 -5.66 2.98 15.74
C THR A 29 -6.89 2.43 16.47
N CYS A 30 -7.90 1.93 15.75
CA CYS A 30 -9.08 1.32 16.35
C CYS A 30 -9.81 0.38 15.39
N ARG A 31 -10.74 -0.42 15.91
CA ARG A 31 -11.50 -1.41 15.12
C ARG A 31 -12.25 -0.79 13.93
N ARG A 32 -12.91 0.35 14.12
CA ARG A 32 -13.69 1.01 13.06
C ARG A 32 -12.80 1.55 11.94
N LEU A 33 -11.65 2.14 12.27
CA LEU A 33 -10.69 2.62 11.28
C LEU A 33 -10.03 1.45 10.54
N ARG A 34 -9.76 0.35 11.23
CA ARG A 34 -9.31 -0.91 10.61
C ARG A 34 -10.33 -1.42 9.59
N GLU A 35 -11.61 -1.44 9.96
CA GLU A 35 -12.71 -1.87 9.08
C GLU A 35 -12.88 -0.93 7.89
N ALA A 36 -12.70 0.38 8.06
CA ALA A 36 -12.73 1.34 6.96
C ALA A 36 -11.52 1.24 6.00
N CYS A 37 -10.38 0.74 6.48
CA CYS A 37 -9.22 0.43 5.63
C CYS A 37 -9.33 -0.95 4.97
N GLN A 38 -10.38 -1.73 5.25
CA GLN A 38 -10.59 -3.01 4.58
C GLN A 38 -10.95 -2.82 3.11
N PRO A 39 -10.71 -3.84 2.28
CA PRO A 39 -10.73 -3.74 0.82
C PRO A 39 -12.15 -3.83 0.25
N ARG A 40 -13.13 -3.26 0.95
CA ARG A 40 -14.53 -3.28 0.54
C ARG A 40 -14.90 -2.12 -0.39
N GLY A 41 -14.00 -1.15 -0.59
CA GLY A 41 -14.22 0.06 -1.40
C GLY A 41 -12.98 0.55 -2.18
N LYS A 42 -13.15 1.67 -2.88
CA LYS A 42 -12.25 2.31 -3.89
C LYS A 42 -10.84 2.73 -3.42
N VAL A 43 -10.30 2.17 -2.35
CA VAL A 43 -8.98 2.54 -1.82
C VAL A 43 -7.83 1.96 -2.67
N TRP A 44 -8.07 0.90 -3.47
CA TRP A 44 -7.10 0.36 -4.44
C TRP A 44 -7.68 -0.01 -5.84
N PRO A 45 -8.35 0.91 -6.56
CA PRO A 45 -9.07 0.58 -7.81
C PRO A 45 -8.15 0.21 -8.96
N SER A 46 -6.95 0.79 -9.02
CA SER A 46 -6.02 0.58 -10.13
C SER A 46 -5.37 -0.80 -10.11
N LEU A 47 -5.24 -1.41 -8.92
CA LEU A 47 -4.64 -2.73 -8.75
C LEU A 47 -5.65 -3.85 -8.90
N LEU A 48 -6.92 -3.62 -8.52
CA LEU A 48 -7.99 -4.64 -8.57
C LEU A 48 -8.14 -5.32 -9.94
N LYS A 49 -7.82 -4.64 -11.04
CA LYS A 49 -7.83 -5.22 -12.40
C LYS A 49 -6.84 -6.39 -12.60
N TYR A 50 -5.85 -6.53 -11.72
CA TYR A 50 -4.86 -7.59 -11.74
C TYR A 50 -5.18 -8.73 -10.75
N TYR A 51 -6.27 -8.63 -10.00
CA TYR A 51 -6.66 -9.60 -8.97
C TYR A 51 -7.98 -10.25 -9.32
N SER A 52 -8.12 -11.54 -8.98
CA SER A 52 -9.40 -12.22 -9.12
C SER A 52 -10.41 -11.65 -8.12
N HIS A 53 -11.62 -11.37 -8.60
CA HIS A 53 -12.74 -10.96 -7.75
C HIS A 53 -13.30 -12.10 -6.89
N SER A 54 -12.93 -13.35 -7.16
CA SER A 54 -13.31 -14.53 -6.37
C SER A 54 -12.41 -14.77 -5.16
N ASP A 55 -11.23 -14.17 -5.14
CA ASP A 55 -10.19 -14.54 -4.19
C ASP A 55 -10.18 -13.55 -3.02
N SER A 56 -10.14 -14.08 -1.80
CA SER A 56 -9.90 -13.27 -0.62
C SER A 56 -8.41 -12.86 -0.58
N VAL A 57 -8.10 -11.69 -1.14
CA VAL A 57 -6.74 -11.14 -1.11
C VAL A 57 -6.51 -10.43 0.23
N SER A 58 -5.48 -10.84 0.97
CA SER A 58 -4.99 -10.09 2.12
C SER A 58 -4.12 -8.94 1.64
N TRP A 59 -4.67 -7.74 1.62
CA TRP A 59 -3.98 -6.58 1.07
C TRP A 59 -2.79 -6.11 1.91
N LEU A 60 -2.79 -6.42 3.21
CA LEU A 60 -1.62 -6.19 4.05
C LEU A 60 -0.43 -7.05 3.59
N GLU A 61 -0.68 -8.32 3.30
CA GLU A 61 0.37 -9.23 2.80
C GLU A 61 0.80 -8.84 1.40
N GLU A 62 -0.14 -8.42 0.56
CA GLU A 62 0.15 -7.91 -0.78
C GLU A 62 1.01 -6.63 -0.75
N TYR A 63 0.71 -5.69 0.15
CA TYR A 63 1.53 -4.50 0.37
C TYR A 63 2.95 -4.89 0.81
N LYS A 64 3.09 -5.77 1.81
CA LYS A 64 4.40 -6.24 2.28
C LYS A 64 5.21 -6.87 1.16
N ALA A 65 4.58 -7.74 0.35
CA ALA A 65 5.22 -8.40 -0.78
C ALA A 65 5.75 -7.38 -1.81
N ARG A 66 4.90 -6.43 -2.23
CA ARG A 66 5.30 -5.38 -3.19
C ARG A 66 6.35 -4.44 -2.64
N HIS A 67 6.24 -4.04 -1.37
CA HIS A 67 7.23 -3.19 -0.73
C HIS A 67 8.60 -3.86 -0.69
N ASN A 68 8.65 -5.13 -0.27
CA ASN A 68 9.90 -5.91 -0.25
C ASN A 68 10.50 -6.08 -1.66
N ALA A 69 9.67 -6.35 -2.66
CA ALA A 69 10.11 -6.43 -4.05
C ALA A 69 10.71 -5.10 -4.55
N GLY A 70 10.10 -3.97 -4.17
CA GLY A 70 10.62 -2.63 -4.48
C GLY A 70 11.97 -2.36 -3.82
N LEU A 71 12.14 -2.73 -2.55
CA LEU A 71 13.43 -2.61 -1.85
C LEU A 71 14.52 -3.47 -2.50
N GLU A 72 14.18 -4.68 -2.94
CA GLU A 72 15.13 -5.56 -3.60
C GLU A 72 15.53 -5.04 -4.99
N ALA A 73 14.56 -4.56 -5.78
CA ALA A 73 14.84 -3.91 -7.05
C ALA A 73 15.77 -2.68 -6.87
N GLN A 74 15.52 -1.87 -5.83
CA GLN A 74 16.38 -0.74 -5.49
C GLN A 74 17.81 -1.19 -5.14
N ARG A 75 17.96 -2.26 -4.36
CA ARG A 75 19.28 -2.84 -4.03
C ARG A 75 20.01 -3.32 -5.28
N ILE A 76 19.31 -4.03 -6.17
CA ILE A 76 19.86 -4.53 -7.44
C ILE A 76 20.34 -3.36 -8.30
N VAL A 77 19.50 -2.36 -8.54
CA VAL A 77 19.87 -1.16 -9.31
C VAL A 77 21.06 -0.45 -8.69
N ALA A 78 21.06 -0.25 -7.37
CA ALA A 78 22.18 0.38 -6.67
C ALA A 78 23.49 -0.43 -6.78
N SER A 79 23.41 -1.76 -6.80
CA SER A 79 24.58 -2.63 -7.00
C SER A 79 25.17 -2.51 -8.41
N PHE A 80 24.31 -2.39 -9.43
CA PHE A 80 24.75 -2.12 -10.80
C PHE A 80 25.39 -0.75 -10.92
N SER A 81 24.79 0.29 -10.33
CA SER A 81 25.37 1.63 -10.33
C SER A 81 26.75 1.64 -9.68
N LYS A 82 26.91 1.01 -8.51
CA LYS A 82 28.23 0.91 -7.85
C LYS A 82 29.27 0.22 -8.72
N ARG A 83 28.90 -0.89 -9.37
CA ARG A 83 29.81 -1.66 -10.22
C ARG A 83 30.21 -0.88 -11.49
N PHE A 84 29.25 -0.21 -12.13
CA PHE A 84 29.52 0.62 -13.30
C PHE A 84 30.41 1.83 -12.99
N PHE A 85 30.19 2.50 -11.85
CA PHE A 85 30.98 3.67 -11.46
C PHE A 85 32.32 3.34 -10.78
N SER A 86 32.54 2.11 -10.30
CA SER A 86 33.86 1.70 -9.80
C SER A 86 34.78 1.11 -10.88
N GLU A 87 34.24 0.63 -12.00
CA GLU A 87 35.05 0.13 -13.14
C GLU A 87 35.59 1.27 -14.04
N HIS A 88 35.20 2.53 -13.79
CA HIS A 88 35.63 3.71 -14.57
C HIS A 88 36.57 4.69 -13.81
N VAL A 89 37.25 4.24 -12.75
CA VAL A 89 38.27 5.04 -12.03
C VAL A 89 39.61 4.32 -12.05
#